data_AF-D6PK08-F1
#
_entry.id   AF-D6PK08-F1
#
_cell.length_a   1.000
_cell.length_b   1.000
_cell.length_c   1.000
_cell.angle_alpha   90.00
_cell.angle_beta   90.00
_cell.angle_gamma   90.00
#
_symmetry.space_group_name_H-M   'P 1'
#
loop_
_entity.id
_entity.type
_entity.pdbx_description
1 polymer ?
#
loop_
_entity_poly.entity_id
_entity_poly.type
_entity_poly.pdbx_seq_one_letter_code
_entity_poly.pdbx_strand_id
1 'polypeptide(L)'
;MAVRKPLYVDSGNLREMDTTMVGQIVDQAVYQYSLGPSVALSVVGSSGTLAAMSDTRKQAGAQSTSATSTPSEGTTAEPSTVTVSYDKVSETRTAGSPTSDTGKTWPVYYNSSGQIQAMNLTDVKDTFLHPAIDLLASGSTGTQQGGTYHVSTSASVSGSTDVGSGTAIFTDTRANTGAYSAGSIPETLDQPTTITNYYLQKITGSQITYTEPYFLDGSNNIKEFGTAAFDTLLQEWMKYTAVSSGDGYS
;
A
#
# COMPACT_ATOMS: atom_id res chain seq x y z
N MET A 1 20.01 -0.38 -17.11
CA MET A 1 21.14 -1.33 -17.25
C MET A 1 20.56 -2.62 -17.84
N ALA A 2 21.25 -3.76 -17.85
CA ALA A 2 20.73 -4.99 -18.49
C ALA A 2 20.19 -5.99 -17.46
N VAL A 3 18.98 -6.50 -17.70
CA VAL A 3 18.41 -7.65 -16.97
C VAL A 3 19.39 -8.83 -17.08
N ARG A 4 19.72 -9.44 -15.94
CA ARG A 4 20.61 -10.61 -15.89
C ARG A 4 19.81 -11.90 -15.86
N LYS A 5 20.49 -13.00 -16.22
CA LYS A 5 19.96 -14.35 -16.08
C LYS A 5 20.77 -15.07 -15.01
N PRO A 6 20.25 -15.14 -13.77
CA PRO A 6 20.91 -15.88 -12.70
C PRO A 6 21.15 -17.34 -13.08
N LEU A 7 22.13 -17.98 -12.46
CA LEU A 7 22.37 -19.38 -12.66
C LEU A 7 21.61 -20.23 -11.64
N TYR A 8 21.13 -21.37 -12.11
CA TYR A 8 20.58 -22.45 -11.30
C TYR A 8 21.17 -23.79 -11.77
N VAL A 9 21.00 -24.86 -10.99
CA VAL A 9 21.42 -26.20 -11.41
C VAL A 9 20.21 -26.99 -11.90
N ASP A 10 20.33 -27.51 -13.13
CA ASP A 10 19.40 -28.47 -13.70
C ASP A 10 20.18 -29.71 -14.13
N SER A 11 19.76 -30.86 -13.62
CA SER A 11 20.34 -32.16 -13.98
C SER A 11 21.87 -32.18 -13.80
N GLY A 12 22.36 -31.57 -12.71
CA GLY A 12 23.78 -31.51 -12.35
C GLY A 12 24.62 -30.49 -13.12
N ASN A 13 24.00 -29.67 -13.98
CA ASN A 13 24.70 -28.66 -14.78
C ASN A 13 24.19 -27.25 -14.44
N LEU A 14 25.10 -26.28 -14.41
CA LEU A 14 24.71 -24.87 -14.31
C LEU A 14 24.03 -24.41 -15.60
N ARG A 15 22.91 -23.72 -15.44
CA ARG A 15 22.12 -23.15 -16.53
C ARG A 15 21.66 -21.74 -16.18
N GLU A 16 21.48 -20.92 -17.20
CA GLU A 16 20.82 -19.62 -17.04
C GLU A 16 19.32 -19.84 -16.79
N MET A 17 18.78 -19.12 -15.81
CA MET A 17 17.33 -19.01 -15.63
C MET A 17 16.67 -18.41 -16.88
N ASP A 18 15.49 -18.92 -17.22
CA ASP A 18 14.65 -18.32 -18.23
C ASP A 18 13.85 -17.13 -17.67
N THR A 19 13.10 -16.46 -18.54
CA THR A 19 12.27 -15.31 -18.17
C THR A 19 11.18 -15.65 -17.17
N THR A 20 10.69 -16.90 -17.16
CA THR A 20 9.64 -17.35 -16.24
C THR A 20 10.21 -17.52 -14.84
N MET A 21 11.39 -18.14 -14.70
CA MET A 21 12.09 -18.28 -13.42
C MET A 21 12.47 -16.92 -12.83
N VAL A 22 12.95 -15.98 -13.66
CA VAL A 22 13.22 -14.61 -13.22
C VAL A 22 11.92 -13.91 -12.78
N GLY A 23 10.83 -14.08 -13.53
CA GLY A 23 9.51 -13.55 -13.18
C GLY A 23 8.99 -14.10 -11.84
N GLN A 24 9.25 -15.37 -11.53
CA GLN A 24 8.94 -15.94 -10.22
C GLN A 24 9.73 -15.25 -9.10
N ILE A 25 11.01 -14.93 -9.29
CA ILE A 25 11.78 -14.18 -8.29
C ILE A 25 11.21 -12.76 -8.10
N VAL A 26 10.74 -12.11 -9.17
CA VAL A 26 10.05 -10.81 -9.10
C VAL A 26 8.76 -10.92 -8.27
N ASP A 27 7.91 -11.92 -8.55
CA ASP A 27 6.69 -12.17 -7.78
C ASP A 27 7.01 -12.51 -6.30
N GLN A 28 8.12 -13.21 -6.05
CA GLN A 28 8.59 -13.48 -4.69
C GLN A 28 9.01 -12.18 -3.99
N ALA A 29 9.70 -11.27 -4.67
CA ALA A 29 10.08 -9.97 -4.10
C ALA A 29 8.84 -9.15 -3.72
N VAL A 30 7.78 -9.17 -4.54
CA VAL A 30 6.46 -8.59 -4.19
C VAL A 30 5.88 -9.24 -2.94
N TYR A 31 5.87 -10.58 -2.88
CA TYR A 31 5.34 -11.29 -1.71
C TYR A 31 6.12 -10.95 -0.43
N GLN A 32 7.46 -10.94 -0.50
CA GLN A 32 8.32 -10.58 0.62
C GLN A 32 8.08 -9.15 1.12
N TYR A 33 7.85 -8.20 0.21
CA TYR A 33 7.45 -6.84 0.57
C TYR A 33 6.09 -6.83 1.29
N SER A 34 5.12 -7.62 0.83
CA SER A 34 3.76 -7.66 1.40
C SER A 34 3.72 -8.07 2.88
N LEU A 35 4.67 -8.91 3.32
CA LEU A 35 4.78 -9.38 4.71
C LEU A 35 5.22 -8.28 5.68
N GLY A 36 5.95 -7.27 5.19
CA GLY A 36 6.50 -6.20 6.02
C GLY A 36 6.87 -4.96 5.20
N PRO A 37 5.87 -4.25 4.63
CA PRO A 37 6.12 -3.14 3.72
C PRO A 37 6.83 -1.98 4.43
N SER A 38 7.65 -1.23 3.70
CA SER A 38 8.32 -0.03 4.22
C SER A 38 7.40 1.19 4.32
N VAL A 39 6.27 1.19 3.60
CA VAL A 39 5.18 2.17 3.77
C VAL A 39 4.00 1.46 4.42
N ALA A 40 3.60 1.91 5.60
CA ALA A 40 2.48 1.35 6.34
C ALA A 40 1.44 2.42 6.63
N LEU A 41 0.18 2.14 6.26
CA LEU A 41 -0.98 2.95 6.63
C LEU A 41 -1.71 2.31 7.81
N SER A 42 -2.19 3.15 8.73
CA SER A 42 -3.07 2.78 9.84
C SER A 42 -4.28 3.70 9.94
N VAL A 43 -5.35 3.20 10.55
CA VAL A 43 -6.55 4.00 10.84
C VAL A 43 -6.47 4.52 12.28
N VAL A 44 -6.58 5.84 12.44
CA VAL A 44 -6.56 6.54 13.73
C VAL A 44 -7.91 7.25 13.98
N GLY A 45 -8.18 7.60 15.25
CA GLY A 45 -9.42 8.30 15.60
C GLY A 45 -9.49 9.74 15.08
N SER A 46 -8.34 10.42 15.07
CA SER A 46 -8.15 11.79 14.56
C SER A 46 -6.64 12.06 14.42
N SER A 47 -6.26 13.18 13.78
CA SER A 47 -4.86 13.62 13.67
C SER A 47 -3.98 12.63 12.92
N GLY A 48 -4.49 12.09 11.82
CA GLY A 48 -3.72 11.36 10.84
C GLY A 48 -2.57 12.18 10.27
N THR A 49 -1.59 11.50 9.68
CA THR A 49 -0.44 12.17 9.04
C THR A 49 -0.67 12.44 7.55
N LEU A 50 -1.68 11.80 6.93
CA LEU A 50 -2.12 12.13 5.59
C LEU A 50 -3.17 13.25 5.62
N ALA A 51 -3.41 13.89 4.47
CA ALA A 51 -4.35 14.99 4.37
C ALA A 51 -5.76 14.56 4.81
N ALA A 52 -6.39 15.38 5.65
CA ALA A 52 -7.76 15.17 6.08
C ALA A 52 -8.75 15.32 4.91
N MET A 53 -9.84 14.56 4.95
CA MET A 53 -10.97 14.66 4.02
C MET A 53 -12.10 15.43 4.70
N SER A 54 -12.78 16.32 3.96
CA SER A 54 -13.89 17.12 4.51
C SER A 54 -15.23 16.63 3.94
N ASP A 55 -16.17 16.30 4.82
CA ASP A 55 -17.58 16.09 4.49
C ASP A 55 -18.32 17.41 4.73
N THR A 56 -18.88 18.00 3.67
CA THR A 56 -19.63 19.26 3.76
C THR A 56 -21.08 19.05 3.35
N ARG A 57 -21.99 19.46 4.21
CA ARG A 57 -23.44 19.31 3.99
C ARG A 57 -24.22 20.48 4.54
N LYS A 58 -25.50 20.54 4.19
CA LYS A 58 -26.44 21.50 4.77
C LYS A 58 -26.94 21.04 6.14
N GLN A 59 -27.35 22.01 6.95
CA GLN A 59 -28.11 21.84 8.17
C GLN A 59 -29.23 22.90 8.23
N ALA A 60 -30.17 22.76 9.16
CA ALA A 60 -31.27 23.70 9.31
C ALA A 60 -30.79 25.11 9.71
N GLY A 61 -31.69 26.09 9.61
CA GLY A 61 -31.52 27.38 10.27
C GLY A 61 -31.75 27.27 11.77
N ALA A 62 -31.05 28.08 12.57
CA ALA A 62 -31.30 28.18 14.00
C ALA A 62 -32.72 28.72 14.28
N GLN A 63 -33.38 28.19 15.31
CA GLN A 63 -34.70 28.66 15.71
C GLN A 63 -34.65 30.11 16.19
N SER A 64 -35.50 30.96 15.63
CA SER A 64 -35.79 32.29 16.18
C SER A 64 -36.92 32.19 17.21
N THR A 65 -36.74 32.81 18.38
CA THR A 65 -37.77 32.90 19.43
C THR A 65 -38.08 34.35 19.76
N SER A 66 -39.34 34.63 20.09
CA SER A 66 -39.79 35.96 20.52
C SER A 66 -40.93 35.79 21.51
N ALA A 67 -40.92 36.58 22.59
CA ALA A 67 -41.95 36.54 23.62
C ALA A 67 -43.18 37.39 23.29
N THR A 68 -43.11 38.21 22.24
CA THR A 68 -44.12 39.24 21.93
C THR A 68 -44.70 39.15 20.51
N SER A 69 -44.10 38.36 19.62
CA SER A 69 -44.53 38.23 18.22
C SER A 69 -44.00 36.94 17.58
N THR A 70 -44.63 36.51 16.49
CA THR A 70 -44.07 35.44 15.64
C THR A 70 -42.90 35.99 14.81
N PRO A 71 -41.73 35.33 14.79
CA PRO A 71 -40.62 35.74 13.93
C PRO A 71 -41.03 35.84 12.46
N SER A 72 -40.57 36.89 11.77
CA SER A 72 -40.76 37.08 10.33
C SER A 72 -39.72 36.29 9.53
N GLU A 73 -39.98 36.08 8.23
CA GLU A 73 -39.02 35.45 7.31
C GLU A 73 -37.62 36.10 7.39
N GLY A 74 -37.55 37.44 7.32
CA GLY A 74 -36.26 38.16 7.39
C GLY A 74 -35.53 38.09 8.73
N THR A 75 -36.16 37.51 9.76
CA THR A 75 -35.56 37.28 11.09
C THR A 75 -35.32 35.81 11.39
N THR A 76 -35.68 34.91 10.47
CA THR A 76 -35.43 33.46 10.58
C THR A 76 -34.06 33.17 9.97
N ALA A 77 -33.26 32.34 10.65
CA ALA A 77 -31.96 31.97 10.12
C ALA A 77 -32.09 31.06 8.89
N GLU A 78 -31.28 31.30 7.86
CA GLU A 78 -31.21 30.47 6.66
C GLU A 78 -30.46 29.14 6.91
N PRO A 79 -30.71 28.09 6.10
CA PRO A 79 -29.94 26.86 6.13
C PRO A 79 -28.43 27.09 5.96
N SER A 80 -27.65 26.65 6.94
CA SER A 80 -26.21 26.82 6.95
C SER A 80 -25.48 25.54 6.50
N THR A 81 -24.15 25.60 6.39
CA THR A 81 -23.31 24.44 6.07
C THR A 81 -22.57 23.96 7.31
N VAL A 82 -22.46 22.65 7.46
CA VAL A 82 -21.56 21.98 8.41
C VAL A 82 -20.47 21.29 7.62
N THR A 83 -19.24 21.42 8.10
CA THR A 83 -18.11 20.66 7.58
C THR A 83 -17.53 19.81 8.69
N VAL A 84 -17.47 18.50 8.48
CA VAL A 84 -16.83 17.53 9.35
C VAL A 84 -15.52 17.10 8.71
N SER A 85 -14.42 17.21 9.46
CA SER A 85 -13.11 16.77 9.00
C SER A 85 -12.83 15.33 9.45
N TYR A 86 -12.42 14.48 8.51
CA TYR A 86 -11.99 13.11 8.71
C TYR A 86 -10.49 13.03 8.51
N ASP A 87 -9.77 13.08 9.62
CA ASP A 87 -8.32 12.97 9.67
C ASP A 87 -7.93 11.62 10.27
N LYS A 88 -8.13 10.56 9.49
CA LYS A 88 -8.18 9.17 10.01
C LYS A 88 -7.09 8.24 9.48
N VAL A 89 -6.22 8.70 8.60
CA VAL A 89 -5.17 7.84 8.01
C VAL A 89 -3.79 8.36 8.37
N SER A 90 -2.98 7.51 9.00
CA SER A 90 -1.58 7.79 9.29
C SER A 90 -0.68 6.91 8.45
N GLU A 91 0.34 7.51 7.86
CA GLU A 91 1.44 6.85 7.17
C GLU A 91 2.68 6.81 8.07
N THR A 92 3.35 5.65 8.08
CA THR A 92 4.71 5.47 8.59
C THR A 92 5.61 4.96 7.47
N ARG A 93 6.82 5.52 7.36
CA ARG A 93 7.86 5.08 6.43
C ARG A 93 9.06 4.52 7.18
N THR A 94 9.54 3.35 6.81
CA THR A 94 10.69 2.69 7.44
C THR A 94 11.49 1.89 6.42
N ALA A 95 12.59 2.47 5.95
CA ALA A 95 13.49 1.86 4.97
C ALA A 95 14.23 0.63 5.51
N GLY A 96 14.56 0.64 6.81
CA GLY A 96 15.48 -0.34 7.41
C GLY A 96 16.93 -0.14 6.95
N SER A 97 17.78 -1.10 7.29
CA SER A 97 19.20 -1.14 6.90
C SER A 97 19.47 -2.47 6.21
N PRO A 98 19.46 -2.50 4.87
CA PRO A 98 19.61 -3.75 4.15
C PRO A 98 21.05 -4.26 4.21
N THR A 99 21.22 -5.58 4.03
CA THR A 99 22.52 -6.23 3.95
C THR A 99 23.41 -5.61 2.86
N SER A 100 24.59 -5.14 3.24
CA SER A 100 25.56 -4.56 2.30
C SER A 100 26.08 -5.58 1.29
N ASP A 101 26.22 -5.15 0.03
CA ASP A 101 26.82 -5.96 -1.02
C ASP A 101 28.34 -6.11 -0.78
N THR A 102 28.80 -7.35 -0.71
CA THR A 102 30.22 -7.72 -0.54
C THR A 102 30.91 -8.07 -1.86
N GLY A 103 30.20 -7.92 -2.98
CA GLY A 103 30.61 -8.39 -4.30
C GLY A 103 30.30 -9.87 -4.54
N LYS A 104 29.73 -10.57 -3.54
CA LYS A 104 29.27 -11.97 -3.63
C LYS A 104 27.92 -12.21 -2.96
N THR A 105 27.25 -11.15 -2.51
CA THR A 105 25.98 -11.22 -1.76
C THR A 105 24.85 -11.74 -2.65
N TRP A 106 24.96 -11.56 -3.97
CA TRP A 106 23.88 -11.74 -4.92
C TRP A 106 24.09 -12.92 -5.87
N PRO A 107 23.03 -13.36 -6.57
CA PRO A 107 23.12 -14.44 -7.54
C PRO A 107 24.24 -14.29 -8.56
N VAL A 108 24.80 -15.41 -9.00
CA VAL A 108 25.74 -15.42 -10.12
C VAL A 108 25.04 -15.50 -11.46
N TYR A 109 25.69 -14.99 -12.50
CA TYR A 109 25.30 -15.10 -13.90
C TYR A 109 26.54 -15.35 -14.77
N TYR A 110 26.34 -15.74 -16.04
CA TYR A 110 27.42 -15.74 -17.03
C TYR A 110 27.60 -14.33 -17.60
N ASN A 111 28.80 -13.77 -17.47
CA ASN A 111 29.13 -12.49 -18.11
C ASN A 111 29.31 -12.66 -19.63
N SER A 112 29.56 -11.55 -20.34
CA SER A 112 29.73 -11.56 -21.80
C SER A 112 30.90 -12.43 -22.30
N SER A 113 31.84 -12.78 -21.43
CA SER A 113 32.98 -13.65 -21.71
C SER A 113 32.71 -15.12 -21.33
N GLY A 114 31.48 -15.46 -20.91
CA GLY A 114 31.10 -16.79 -20.44
C GLY A 114 31.65 -17.17 -19.07
N GLN A 115 32.16 -16.20 -18.30
CA GLN A 115 32.68 -16.43 -16.95
C GLN A 115 31.58 -16.21 -15.91
N ILE A 116 31.65 -16.97 -14.82
CA ILE A 116 30.72 -16.84 -13.71
C ILE A 116 31.09 -15.61 -12.88
N GLN A 117 30.11 -14.74 -12.66
CA GLN A 117 30.28 -13.50 -11.90
C GLN A 117 29.04 -13.27 -11.04
N ALA A 118 29.23 -12.79 -9.80
CA ALA A 118 28.12 -12.33 -8.97
C ALA A 118 27.51 -11.05 -9.56
N MET A 119 26.18 -10.96 -9.55
CA MET A 119 25.45 -9.72 -9.82
C MET A 119 25.90 -8.66 -8.83
N ASN A 120 26.06 -7.42 -9.30
CA ASN A 120 26.16 -6.29 -8.37
C ASN A 120 24.76 -5.83 -7.97
N LEU A 121 24.67 -4.95 -6.95
CA LEU A 121 23.40 -4.39 -6.52
C LEU A 121 22.57 -3.75 -7.66
N THR A 122 23.21 -3.07 -8.61
CA THR A 122 22.47 -2.44 -9.72
C THR A 122 21.89 -3.49 -10.67
N ASP A 123 22.60 -4.59 -10.92
CA ASP A 123 22.06 -5.72 -11.68
C ASP A 123 20.83 -6.32 -10.96
N VAL A 124 20.87 -6.42 -9.62
CA VAL A 124 19.75 -6.95 -8.81
C VAL A 124 18.54 -6.04 -8.83
N LYS A 125 18.76 -4.73 -8.72
CA LYS A 125 17.70 -3.73 -8.82
C LYS A 125 16.97 -3.82 -10.15
N ASP A 126 17.71 -3.77 -11.25
CA ASP A 126 17.14 -3.82 -12.61
C ASP A 126 16.49 -5.18 -12.93
N THR A 127 17.02 -6.29 -12.40
CA THR A 127 16.53 -7.64 -12.72
C THR A 127 15.31 -8.04 -11.88
N PHE A 128 15.25 -7.62 -10.61
CA PHE A 128 14.22 -8.09 -9.68
C PHE A 128 13.42 -6.98 -9.00
N LEU A 129 14.10 -6.00 -8.39
CA LEU A 129 13.46 -5.08 -7.45
C LEU A 129 12.62 -4.01 -8.16
N HIS A 130 13.15 -3.41 -9.22
CA HIS A 130 12.43 -2.41 -10.01
C HIS A 130 11.20 -3.01 -10.70
N PRO A 131 11.28 -4.17 -11.39
CA PRO A 131 10.09 -4.84 -11.90
C PRO A 131 9.07 -5.16 -10.80
N ALA A 132 9.50 -5.58 -9.60
CA ALA A 132 8.59 -5.85 -8.50
C ALA A 132 7.89 -4.58 -8.01
N ILE A 133 8.58 -3.44 -7.94
CA ILE A 133 7.97 -2.15 -7.57
C ILE A 133 7.02 -1.65 -8.66
N ASP A 134 7.33 -1.85 -9.94
CA ASP A 134 6.42 -1.54 -11.04
C ASP A 134 5.10 -2.34 -10.93
N LEU A 135 5.19 -3.62 -10.56
CA LEU A 135 4.01 -4.43 -10.28
C LEU A 135 3.20 -3.86 -9.11
N LEU A 136 3.86 -3.53 -7.99
CA LEU A 136 3.22 -2.92 -6.82
C LEU A 136 2.51 -1.61 -7.18
N ALA A 137 3.09 -0.79 -8.07
CA ALA A 137 2.60 0.53 -8.46
C ALA A 137 1.58 0.54 -9.62
N SER A 138 1.23 -0.62 -10.18
CA SER A 138 0.39 -0.72 -11.39
C SER A 138 -1.07 -0.24 -11.24
N GLY A 139 -1.55 0.01 -10.02
CA GLY A 139 -2.93 0.42 -9.74
C GLY A 139 -3.97 -0.70 -9.79
N SER A 140 -3.55 -1.94 -10.06
CA SER A 140 -4.39 -3.13 -9.92
C SER A 140 -4.57 -3.51 -8.44
N THR A 141 -5.50 -4.42 -8.14
CA THR A 141 -5.75 -4.89 -6.77
C THR A 141 -5.52 -6.40 -6.59
N GLY A 142 -4.62 -6.97 -7.41
CA GLY A 142 -4.27 -8.39 -7.37
C GLY A 142 -3.14 -8.68 -6.39
N THR A 143 -2.75 -9.95 -6.29
CA THR A 143 -1.69 -10.41 -5.38
C THR A 143 -0.32 -9.79 -5.69
N GLN A 144 -0.10 -9.35 -6.93
CA GLN A 144 1.08 -8.60 -7.36
C GLN A 144 1.15 -7.17 -6.78
N GLN A 145 0.10 -6.71 -6.10
CA GLN A 145 0.05 -5.46 -5.35
C GLN A 145 0.01 -5.71 -3.84
N GLY A 146 0.39 -6.92 -3.40
CA GLY A 146 0.45 -7.31 -2.00
C GLY A 146 1.21 -6.29 -1.15
N GLY A 147 0.61 -5.86 -0.04
CA GLY A 147 1.19 -4.87 0.86
C GLY A 147 0.74 -3.42 0.58
N THR A 148 0.20 -3.13 -0.61
CA THR A 148 -0.34 -1.80 -0.95
C THR A 148 -1.77 -1.61 -0.47
N TYR A 149 -2.29 -0.39 -0.61
CA TYR A 149 -3.57 0.01 -0.03
C TYR A 149 -4.54 0.55 -1.08
N HIS A 150 -5.83 0.29 -0.88
CA HIS A 150 -6.92 0.88 -1.67
C HIS A 150 -8.11 1.24 -0.78
N VAL A 151 -9.05 2.01 -1.33
CA VAL A 151 -10.26 2.43 -0.64
C VAL A 151 -11.46 1.69 -1.23
N SER A 152 -12.31 1.16 -0.36
CA SER A 152 -13.54 0.44 -0.74
C SER A 152 -14.73 0.93 0.08
N THR A 153 -15.95 0.77 -0.45
CA THR A 153 -17.19 1.00 0.30
C THR A 153 -17.61 -0.21 1.14
N SER A 154 -16.83 -1.29 1.13
CA SER A 154 -17.01 -2.47 1.97
C SER A 154 -15.86 -2.60 2.97
N ALA A 155 -16.19 -2.94 4.22
CA ALA A 155 -15.22 -3.33 5.24
C ALA A 155 -14.69 -4.77 5.05
N SER A 156 -15.16 -5.48 4.02
CA SER A 156 -14.68 -6.82 3.68
C SER A 156 -14.53 -6.92 2.16
N VAL A 157 -13.29 -7.08 1.71
CA VAL A 157 -12.94 -7.23 0.30
C VAL A 157 -12.08 -8.49 0.15
N SER A 158 -12.44 -9.38 -0.78
CA SER A 158 -11.66 -10.59 -1.02
C SER A 158 -10.24 -10.25 -1.48
N GLY A 159 -9.24 -10.97 -0.96
CA GLY A 159 -7.82 -10.67 -1.23
C GLY A 159 -7.30 -9.42 -0.54
N SER A 160 -8.03 -8.84 0.41
CA SER A 160 -7.59 -7.71 1.22
C SER A 160 -7.96 -7.89 2.70
N THR A 161 -7.27 -7.15 3.56
CA THR A 161 -7.56 -7.02 4.99
C THR A 161 -8.00 -5.59 5.28
N ASP A 162 -9.09 -5.43 6.03
CA ASP A 162 -9.53 -4.12 6.49
C ASP A 162 -8.60 -3.59 7.58
N VAL A 163 -7.98 -2.45 7.30
CA VAL A 163 -7.03 -1.81 8.22
C VAL A 163 -7.75 -1.20 9.42
N GLY A 164 -9.00 -0.77 9.23
CA GLY A 164 -9.79 -0.07 10.24
C GLY A 164 -10.59 -0.98 11.18
N SER A 165 -10.60 -2.29 10.95
CA SER A 165 -11.42 -3.26 11.72
C SER A 165 -12.89 -2.83 11.87
N GLY A 166 -13.51 -2.41 10.76
CA GLY A 166 -14.87 -1.89 10.67
C GLY A 166 -14.97 -0.37 10.81
N THR A 167 -13.87 0.34 11.06
CA THR A 167 -13.84 1.79 11.17
C THR A 167 -13.71 2.44 9.80
N ALA A 168 -14.70 3.22 9.39
CA ALA A 168 -14.63 4.02 8.17
C ALA A 168 -13.61 5.16 8.31
N ILE A 169 -12.76 5.33 7.29
CA ILE A 169 -11.83 6.45 7.18
C ILE A 169 -12.52 7.73 6.69
N PHE A 170 -13.67 7.59 6.03
CA PHE A 170 -14.52 8.69 5.61
C PHE A 170 -15.99 8.23 5.57
N THR A 171 -16.90 9.13 5.96
CA THR A 171 -18.34 8.90 5.89
C THR A 171 -18.97 10.08 5.14
N ASP A 172 -19.54 9.79 3.97
CA ASP A 172 -20.35 10.76 3.21
C ASP A 172 -21.70 10.90 3.92
N THR A 173 -22.03 12.12 4.34
CA THR A 173 -23.32 12.43 4.95
C THR A 173 -24.05 13.54 4.23
N ARG A 174 -25.39 13.49 4.27
CA ARG A 174 -26.27 14.52 3.71
C ARG A 174 -27.28 14.98 4.72
N ALA A 175 -27.80 16.19 4.55
CA ALA A 175 -28.97 16.65 5.30
C ALA A 175 -30.13 15.65 5.11
N ASN A 176 -30.70 15.14 6.20
CA ASN A 176 -31.82 14.23 6.15
C ASN A 176 -33.15 14.99 6.08
N THR A 177 -33.59 15.39 4.89
CA THR A 177 -34.84 16.13 4.70
C THR A 177 -36.08 15.36 5.17
N GLY A 178 -36.02 14.01 5.23
CA GLY A 178 -37.11 13.18 5.72
C GLY A 178 -37.27 13.18 7.24
N ALA A 179 -36.28 13.66 7.99
CA ALA A 179 -36.39 13.82 9.44
C ALA A 179 -37.11 15.11 9.87
N TYR A 180 -37.30 16.06 8.94
CA TYR A 180 -38.02 17.30 9.20
C TYR A 180 -39.53 17.03 9.22
N SER A 181 -40.16 17.34 10.36
CA SER A 181 -41.59 17.18 10.53
C SER A 181 -42.33 18.45 10.12
N ALA A 182 -43.47 18.32 9.46
CA ALA A 182 -44.25 19.48 9.01
C ALA A 182 -44.87 20.33 10.16
N GLY A 183 -44.76 19.87 11.41
CA GLY A 183 -45.43 20.46 12.57
C GLY A 183 -44.54 20.86 13.75
N SER A 184 -43.23 20.64 13.70
CA SER A 184 -42.33 20.94 14.82
C SER A 184 -41.35 22.04 14.44
N ILE A 185 -41.66 23.28 14.81
CA ILE A 185 -40.66 24.35 14.86
C ILE A 185 -40.45 24.64 16.35
N PRO A 186 -39.26 24.39 16.93
CA PRO A 186 -37.99 24.05 16.27
C PRO A 186 -37.82 22.59 15.84
N GLU A 187 -36.93 22.39 14.88
CA GLU A 187 -36.32 21.09 14.55
C GLU A 187 -34.91 20.98 15.17
N THR A 188 -34.35 19.77 15.21
CA THR A 188 -32.92 19.63 15.54
C THR A 188 -32.10 20.30 14.45
N LEU A 189 -31.15 21.16 14.85
CA LEU A 189 -30.37 21.97 13.92
C LEU A 189 -29.62 21.11 12.89
N ASP A 190 -29.02 20.02 13.37
CA ASP A 190 -28.21 19.12 12.56
C ASP A 190 -28.75 17.68 12.62
N GLN A 191 -29.30 17.21 11.50
CA GLN A 191 -29.86 15.86 11.34
C GLN A 191 -29.33 15.23 10.05
N PRO A 192 -28.12 14.66 10.04
CA PRO A 192 -27.59 14.02 8.84
C PRO A 192 -28.12 12.60 8.66
N THR A 193 -28.01 12.10 7.43
CA THR A 193 -28.08 10.68 7.10
C THR A 193 -26.79 10.25 6.41
N THR A 194 -26.32 9.04 6.72
CA THR A 194 -25.17 8.44 6.06
C THR A 194 -25.55 7.94 4.67
N ILE A 195 -24.75 8.31 3.67
CA ILE A 195 -24.92 7.85 2.30
C ILE A 195 -23.99 6.67 2.02
N THR A 196 -22.71 6.82 2.37
CA THR A 196 -21.70 5.80 2.11
C THR A 196 -20.56 5.92 3.11
N ASN A 197 -20.05 4.77 3.53
CA ASN A 197 -18.81 4.68 4.30
C ASN A 197 -17.69 4.19 3.40
N TYR A 198 -16.48 4.69 3.63
CA TYR A 198 -15.28 4.31 2.91
C TYR A 198 -14.25 3.74 3.89
N TYR A 199 -13.67 2.61 3.54
CA TYR A 199 -12.79 1.80 4.37
C TYR A 199 -11.43 1.64 3.68
N LEU A 200 -10.37 1.68 4.49
CA LEU A 200 -9.01 1.46 4.02
C LEU A 200 -8.70 -0.04 4.01
N GLN A 201 -8.35 -0.55 2.84
CA GLN A 201 -8.05 -1.95 2.61
C GLN A 201 -6.56 -2.11 2.30
N LYS A 202 -5.94 -3.15 2.86
CA LYS A 202 -4.57 -3.57 2.51
C LYS A 202 -4.63 -4.86 1.69
N ILE A 203 -3.99 -4.89 0.54
CA ILE A 203 -3.97 -6.06 -0.34
C ILE A 203 -3.09 -7.15 0.26
N THR A 204 -3.59 -8.39 0.24
CA THR A 204 -2.88 -9.57 0.70
C THR A 204 -2.03 -10.13 -0.43
N GLY A 205 -0.71 -10.24 -0.21
CA GLY A 205 0.18 -10.93 -1.14
C GLY A 205 -0.07 -12.45 -1.16
N SER A 206 0.38 -13.12 -2.22
CA SER A 206 0.32 -14.58 -2.31
C SER A 206 1.71 -15.17 -2.24
N GLN A 207 1.90 -16.17 -1.39
CA GLN A 207 3.11 -16.97 -1.41
C GLN A 207 3.21 -17.71 -2.74
N ILE A 208 4.43 -17.86 -3.22
CA ILE A 208 4.74 -18.64 -4.42
C ILE A 208 5.90 -19.60 -4.16
N THR A 209 6.14 -20.49 -5.12
CA THR A 209 7.37 -21.30 -5.20
C THR A 209 8.17 -20.84 -6.40
N TYR A 210 9.48 -20.76 -6.25
CA TYR A 210 10.43 -20.35 -7.29
C TYR A 210 11.67 -21.26 -7.24
N THR A 211 12.46 -21.24 -8.31
CA THR A 211 13.76 -21.94 -8.33
C THR A 211 14.84 -21.06 -7.72
N GLU A 212 15.52 -21.57 -6.69
CA GLU A 212 16.59 -20.82 -6.03
C GLU A 212 17.79 -20.57 -6.97
N PRO A 213 18.30 -19.33 -7.02
CA PRO A 213 19.53 -19.05 -7.72
C PRO A 213 20.75 -19.53 -6.94
N TYR A 214 21.90 -19.49 -7.60
CA TYR A 214 23.18 -19.83 -6.99
C TYR A 214 24.03 -18.57 -6.77
N PHE A 215 24.93 -18.61 -5.79
CA PHE A 215 25.88 -17.54 -5.44
C PHE A 215 27.30 -18.07 -5.21
N LEU A 216 28.25 -17.16 -5.01
CA LEU A 216 29.62 -17.50 -4.62
C LEU A 216 29.79 -17.35 -3.10
N ASP A 217 30.26 -18.40 -2.43
CA ASP A 217 30.66 -18.28 -1.03
C ASP A 217 32.00 -17.52 -0.87
N GLY A 218 32.45 -17.35 0.38
CA GLY A 218 33.72 -16.68 0.69
C GLY A 218 34.93 -17.30 -0.04
N SER A 219 34.89 -18.59 -0.33
CA SER A 219 35.93 -19.36 -1.03
C SER A 219 35.72 -19.45 -2.55
N ASN A 220 34.74 -18.72 -3.11
CA ASN A 220 34.34 -18.77 -4.52
C ASN A 220 33.75 -20.12 -4.96
N ASN A 221 33.25 -20.92 -4.04
CA ASN A 221 32.45 -22.09 -4.43
C ASN A 221 31.05 -21.64 -4.82
N ILE A 222 30.50 -22.29 -5.83
CA ILE A 222 29.14 -22.06 -6.28
C ILE A 222 28.19 -22.83 -5.36
N LYS A 223 27.23 -22.12 -4.76
CA LYS A 223 26.28 -22.65 -3.76
C LYS A 223 24.87 -22.21 -4.11
N GLU A 224 23.90 -23.09 -3.89
CA GLU A 224 22.49 -22.74 -3.97
C GLU A 224 22.12 -21.82 -2.79
N PHE A 225 21.31 -20.81 -3.03
CA PHE A 225 20.73 -20.04 -1.93
C PHE A 225 19.79 -20.91 -1.10
N GLY A 226 19.84 -20.77 0.22
CA GLY A 226 18.70 -21.20 1.05
C GLY A 226 17.55 -20.22 0.84
N THR A 227 16.32 -20.72 0.63
CA THR A 227 15.11 -19.91 0.36
C THR A 227 14.97 -18.75 1.35
N ALA A 228 15.07 -19.03 2.66
CA ALA A 228 14.93 -18.01 3.71
C ALA A 228 16.03 -16.94 3.66
N ALA A 229 17.26 -17.30 3.26
CA ALA A 229 18.36 -16.36 3.15
C ALA A 229 18.16 -15.41 1.97
N PHE A 230 17.73 -15.93 0.82
CA PHE A 230 17.44 -15.11 -0.36
C PHE A 230 16.19 -14.24 -0.17
N ASP A 231 15.14 -14.80 0.42
CA ASP A 231 13.92 -14.07 0.80
C ASP A 231 14.21 -12.88 1.71
N THR A 232 15.13 -13.05 2.67
CA THR A 232 15.56 -11.96 3.57
C THR A 232 16.24 -10.83 2.77
N LEU A 233 17.14 -11.18 1.85
CA LEU A 233 17.80 -10.19 0.99
C LEU A 233 16.80 -9.43 0.11
N LEU A 234 15.84 -10.14 -0.50
CA LEU A 234 14.77 -9.54 -1.29
C LEU A 234 13.92 -8.60 -0.42
N GLN A 235 13.49 -9.04 0.76
CA GLN A 235 12.65 -8.22 1.65
C GLN A 235 13.36 -6.93 2.08
N GLU A 236 14.59 -7.04 2.58
CA GLU A 236 15.38 -5.90 3.05
C GLU A 236 15.58 -4.86 1.95
N TRP A 237 15.98 -5.32 0.75
CA TRP A 237 16.26 -4.42 -0.36
C TRP A 237 15.01 -3.88 -1.06
N MET A 238 13.91 -4.64 -1.11
CA MET A 238 12.61 -4.12 -1.55
C MET A 238 12.15 -2.98 -0.64
N LYS A 239 12.21 -3.17 0.68
CA LYS A 239 11.84 -2.15 1.67
C LYS A 239 12.65 -0.88 1.49
N TYR A 240 13.97 -1.00 1.40
CA TYR A 240 14.87 0.13 1.22
C TYR A 240 14.61 0.84 -0.12
N THR A 241 14.50 0.09 -1.22
CA THR A 241 14.35 0.66 -2.57
C THR A 241 13.05 1.46 -2.68
N ALA A 242 11.96 0.93 -2.12
CA ALA A 242 10.62 1.54 -2.19
C ALA A 242 10.45 2.87 -1.43
N VAL A 243 11.40 3.29 -0.57
CA VAL A 243 11.27 4.56 0.19
C VAL A 243 12.57 5.38 0.27
N SER A 244 13.70 4.85 -0.19
CA SER A 244 15.02 5.52 -0.02
C SER A 244 15.94 5.36 -1.22
N SER A 245 15.47 4.81 -2.34
CA SER A 245 16.29 4.76 -3.55
C SER A 245 16.53 6.15 -4.16
N GLY A 246 17.69 6.33 -4.78
CA GLY A 246 17.98 7.51 -5.61
C GLY A 246 17.68 7.28 -7.10
N ASP A 247 17.08 6.14 -7.46
CA ASP A 247 16.89 5.68 -8.84
C ASP A 247 15.45 5.86 -9.36
N GLY A 248 14.61 6.60 -8.62
CA GLY A 248 13.26 6.98 -9.05
C GLY A 248 12.14 6.05 -8.59
N TYR A 249 12.45 5.11 -7.69
CA TYR A 249 11.51 4.11 -7.15
C TYR A 249 11.15 4.33 -5.67
N SER A 250 11.37 5.54 -5.14
CA SER A 250 11.05 5.97 -3.77
C SER A 250 9.94 7.01 -3.71
#